data_AF-A0A0M0KU40-F1
#
_entry.id   AF-A0A0M0KU40-F1
#
_cell.length_a   1.000
_cell.length_b   1.000
_cell.length_c   1.000
_cell.angle_alpha   90.00
_cell.angle_beta   90.00
_cell.angle_gamma   90.00
#
_symmetry.space_group_name_H-M   'P 1'
#
loop_
_entity.id
_entity.type
_entity.pdbx_description
1 polymer ?
#
loop_
_entity_poly.entity_id
_entity_poly.type
_entity_poly.pdbx_seq_one_letter_code
_entity_poly.pdbx_strand_id
1 'polypeptide(L)'
;MSSKRDEKVSPLSSDYMEAQTMKKQNKSRRRVGLTRRLIAFGVIALIILGSITSVLISQHQTLQKREEDKKQLHTKIAKLDQKEKQLKDEIAKLNDEEYIKKIARRDYFLSENGEIIFNIKKGDKSSN
;
A
#
# COMPACT_ATOMS: atom_id res chain seq x y z
N MET A 1 -42.71 -43.87 44.03
CA MET A 1 -43.43 -42.67 44.50
C MET A 1 -44.18 -42.05 43.33
N SER A 2 -45.34 -41.49 43.63
CA SER A 2 -46.53 -41.23 42.81
C SER A 2 -46.33 -40.49 41.46
N SER A 3 -47.00 -41.01 40.42
CA SER A 3 -47.20 -40.38 39.11
C SER A 3 -48.19 -39.23 39.22
N LYS A 4 -47.79 -38.03 38.80
CA LYS A 4 -48.62 -36.81 38.84
C LYS A 4 -49.56 -36.84 37.63
N ARG A 5 -50.85 -37.02 37.88
CA ARG A 5 -51.90 -37.05 36.86
C ARG A 5 -52.04 -35.66 36.22
N ASP A 6 -51.89 -35.58 34.89
CA ASP A 6 -52.24 -34.40 34.11
C ASP A 6 -53.76 -34.23 34.11
N GLU A 7 -54.27 -33.30 34.90
CA GLU A 7 -55.68 -32.90 34.83
C GLU A 7 -55.94 -32.21 33.49
N LYS A 8 -56.74 -32.87 32.64
CA LYS A 8 -57.30 -32.26 31.43
C LYS A 8 -58.44 -31.32 31.82
N VAL A 9 -58.10 -30.14 32.32
CA VAL A 9 -59.05 -29.04 32.51
C VAL A 9 -59.42 -28.44 31.15
N SER A 10 -60.71 -28.45 30.82
CA SER A 10 -61.21 -27.84 29.58
C SER A 10 -61.13 -26.32 29.69
N PRO A 11 -60.52 -25.64 28.72
CA PRO A 11 -60.46 -24.18 28.74
C PRO A 11 -61.88 -23.60 28.71
N LEU A 12 -62.11 -22.56 29.50
CA LEU A 12 -63.39 -21.85 29.54
C LEU A 12 -63.68 -21.27 28.15
N SER A 13 -64.71 -21.78 27.46
CA SER A 13 -65.13 -21.30 26.14
C SER A 13 -65.87 -19.96 26.33
N SER A 14 -65.12 -18.86 26.25
CA SER A 14 -65.65 -17.50 26.30
C SER A 14 -65.18 -16.70 25.10
N ASP A 15 -66.11 -16.00 24.45
CA ASP A 15 -65.87 -15.11 23.32
C ASP A 15 -64.74 -14.10 23.60
N TYR A 16 -64.59 -13.67 24.86
CA TYR A 16 -63.51 -12.80 25.29
C TYR A 16 -62.13 -13.47 25.19
N MET A 17 -62.01 -14.74 25.63
CA MET A 17 -60.77 -15.50 25.52
C MET A 17 -60.42 -15.78 24.06
N GLU A 18 -61.42 -16.06 23.23
CA GLU A 18 -61.22 -16.24 21.79
C GLU A 18 -60.71 -14.94 21.14
N ALA A 19 -61.33 -13.79 21.43
CA ALA A 19 -60.86 -12.50 20.94
C ALA A 19 -59.41 -12.18 21.40
N GLN A 20 -59.05 -12.51 22.64
CA GLN A 20 -57.71 -12.29 23.17
C GLN A 20 -56.66 -13.22 22.53
N THR A 21 -57.01 -14.48 22.28
CA THR A 21 -56.12 -15.42 21.59
C THR A 21 -55.91 -15.02 20.13
N MET A 22 -56.96 -14.59 19.42
CA MET A 22 -56.87 -14.08 18.06
C MET A 22 -55.98 -12.82 17.97
N LYS A 23 -56.10 -11.89 18.92
CA LYS A 23 -55.20 -10.71 19.01
C LYS A 23 -53.74 -11.10 19.25
N LYS A 24 -53.47 -12.06 20.14
CA LYS A 24 -52.11 -12.58 20.38
C LYS A 24 -51.53 -13.28 19.14
N GLN A 25 -52.32 -14.10 18.46
CA GLN A 25 -51.91 -14.77 17.22
C GLN A 25 -51.64 -13.78 16.09
N ASN A 26 -52.45 -12.74 15.94
CA ASN A 26 -52.20 -11.70 14.94
C ASN A 26 -50.92 -10.91 15.24
N LYS A 27 -50.64 -10.61 16.51
CA LYS A 27 -49.40 -9.95 16.93
C LYS A 27 -48.17 -10.83 16.70
N SER A 28 -48.25 -12.14 16.97
CA SER A 28 -47.13 -13.07 16.71
C SER A 28 -46.87 -13.23 15.21
N ARG A 29 -47.92 -13.39 14.38
CA ARG A 29 -47.81 -13.42 12.92
C ARG A 29 -47.14 -12.16 12.36
N ARG A 30 -47.52 -10.97 12.84
CA ARG A 30 -46.88 -9.70 12.48
C ARG A 30 -45.40 -9.66 12.88
N ARG A 31 -45.06 -10.13 14.09
CA ARG A 31 -43.67 -10.19 14.57
C ARG A 31 -42.79 -11.11 13.71
N VAL A 32 -43.29 -12.28 13.31
CA VAL A 32 -42.56 -13.21 12.44
C VAL A 32 -42.25 -12.59 11.08
N GLY A 33 -43.19 -11.81 10.52
CA GLY A 33 -42.95 -11.08 9.27
C GLY A 33 -41.84 -10.02 9.43
N LEU A 34 -41.86 -9.28 10.54
CA LEU A 34 -40.85 -8.26 10.84
C LEU A 34 -39.46 -8.88 11.06
N THR A 35 -39.35 -9.96 11.84
CA THR A 35 -38.05 -10.61 12.10
C THR A 35 -37.47 -11.21 10.82
N ARG A 36 -38.29 -11.82 9.96
CA ARG A 36 -37.82 -12.32 8.65
C ARG A 36 -37.25 -11.20 7.77
N ARG A 37 -37.91 -10.03 7.72
CA ARG A 37 -37.41 -8.87 6.99
C ARG A 37 -36.10 -8.35 7.57
N LEU A 38 -36.01 -8.25 8.91
CA LEU A 38 -34.79 -7.80 9.59
C LEU A 38 -33.62 -8.76 9.36
N ILE A 39 -33.86 -10.07 9.36
CA ILE A 39 -32.84 -11.08 9.05
C ILE A 39 -32.36 -10.90 7.60
N ALA A 40 -33.27 -10.73 6.64
CA ALA A 40 -32.89 -10.49 5.25
C ALA A 40 -32.01 -9.23 5.10
N PHE A 41 -32.40 -8.12 5.74
CA PHE A 41 -31.57 -6.91 5.76
C PHE A 41 -30.22 -7.12 6.47
N GLY A 42 -30.20 -7.88 7.56
CA GLY A 42 -28.96 -8.23 8.28
C GLY A 42 -27.99 -9.02 7.41
N VAL A 43 -28.49 -10.00 6.65
CA VAL A 43 -27.66 -10.76 5.70
C VAL A 43 -27.08 -9.85 4.61
N ILE A 44 -27.90 -8.96 4.03
CA ILE A 44 -27.44 -7.99 3.04
C ILE A 44 -26.37 -7.06 3.64
N ALA A 45 -26.58 -6.55 4.85
CA ALA A 45 -25.63 -5.70 5.54
C ALA A 45 -24.29 -6.43 5.80
N LEU A 46 -24.32 -7.71 6.17
CA LEU A 46 -23.12 -8.52 6.35
C LEU A 46 -22.33 -8.72 5.05
N ILE A 47 -23.02 -8.92 3.92
CA ILE A 47 -22.38 -9.03 2.61
C ILE A 47 -21.70 -7.70 2.25
N ILE A 48 -22.38 -6.57 2.48
CA ILE A 48 -21.82 -5.23 2.22
C ILE A 48 -20.60 -4.99 3.11
N LEU A 49 -20.70 -5.23 4.42
CA LEU A 49 -19.58 -5.08 5.34
C LEU A 49 -18.40 -5.98 4.94
N GLY A 50 -18.65 -7.25 4.66
CA GLY A 50 -17.61 -8.20 4.23
C GLY A 50 -16.90 -7.73 2.96
N SER A 51 -17.64 -7.18 2.00
CA SER A 51 -17.09 -6.62 0.76
C SER A 51 -16.20 -5.40 1.05
N ILE A 52 -16.67 -4.46 1.89
CA ILE A 52 -15.90 -3.27 2.28
C ILE A 52 -14.61 -3.67 3.01
N THR A 53 -14.69 -4.60 3.96
CA THR A 53 -13.52 -5.07 4.70
C THR A 53 -12.49 -5.73 3.77
N SER A 54 -12.94 -6.56 2.82
CA SER A 54 -12.06 -7.19 1.83
C SER A 54 -11.33 -6.15 0.97
N VAL A 55 -12.06 -5.12 0.51
CA VAL A 55 -11.48 -4.01 -0.25
C VAL A 55 -10.45 -3.25 0.59
N LEU A 56 -10.74 -2.93 1.85
CA LEU A 56 -9.82 -2.21 2.73
C LEU A 56 -8.50 -2.97 2.96
N ILE A 57 -8.57 -4.28 3.17
CA ILE A 57 -7.36 -5.12 3.36
C ILE A 57 -6.49 -5.11 2.10
N SER A 58 -7.09 -5.30 0.91
CA SER A 58 -6.37 -5.32 -0.36
C SER A 58 -5.75 -3.96 -0.73
N GLN A 59 -6.44 -2.86 -0.38
CA GLN A 59 -5.93 -1.52 -0.62
C GLN A 59 -4.74 -1.18 0.29
N HIS A 60 -4.73 -1.64 1.55
CA HIS A 60 -3.63 -1.35 2.46
C HIS A 60 -2.29 -1.91 1.98
N GLN A 61 -2.27 -3.15 1.49
CA GLN A 61 -1.07 -3.77 0.91
C GLN A 61 -0.61 -3.04 -0.36
N THR A 62 -1.57 -2.62 -1.20
CA THR A 62 -1.28 -1.89 -2.44
C THR A 62 -0.70 -0.51 -2.16
N LEU A 63 -1.16 0.18 -1.12
CA LEU A 63 -0.67 1.51 -0.74
C LEU A 63 0.79 1.48 -0.28
N GLN A 64 1.17 0.52 0.56
CA GLN A 64 2.56 0.38 1.01
C GLN A 64 3.51 0.13 -0.17
N LYS A 65 3.14 -0.77 -1.08
CA LYS A 65 3.92 -1.04 -2.29
C LYS A 65 4.06 0.20 -3.17
N ARG A 66 2.97 0.95 -3.38
CA ARG A 66 3.00 2.21 -4.16
C ARG A 66 3.88 3.27 -3.51
N GLU A 67 3.92 3.35 -2.19
CA GLU A 67 4.78 4.30 -1.48
C GLU A 67 6.26 3.93 -1.59
N GLU A 68 6.57 2.64 -1.52
CA GLU A 68 7.93 2.14 -1.74
C GLU A 68 8.38 2.36 -3.19
N ASP A 69 7.55 2.02 -4.17
CA ASP A 69 7.80 2.29 -5.58
C ASP A 69 8.05 3.80 -5.82
N LYS A 70 7.23 4.66 -5.20
CA LYS A 70 7.40 6.12 -5.28
C LYS A 70 8.76 6.56 -4.73
N LYS A 71 9.18 6.04 -3.57
CA LYS A 71 10.50 6.33 -2.99
C LYS A 71 11.62 5.87 -3.93
N GLN A 72 11.54 4.66 -4.46
CA GLN A 72 12.52 4.12 -5.40
C GLN A 72 12.61 4.98 -6.67
N LEU A 73 11.47 5.37 -7.25
CA LEU A 73 11.44 6.24 -8.43
C LEU A 73 12.05 7.62 -8.14
N HIS A 74 11.75 8.24 -7.01
CA HIS A 74 12.38 9.51 -6.62
C HIS A 74 13.90 9.39 -6.49
N THR A 75 14.39 8.32 -5.88
CA THR A 75 15.85 8.10 -5.79
C THR A 75 16.47 7.87 -7.16
N LYS A 76 15.77 7.19 -8.08
CA LYS A 76 16.24 6.98 -9.45
C LYS A 76 16.31 8.29 -10.23
N ILE A 77 15.30 9.16 -10.09
CA ILE A 77 15.29 10.50 -10.69
C ILE A 77 16.47 11.32 -10.16
N ALA A 78 16.68 11.37 -8.84
CA ALA A 78 17.79 12.12 -8.26
C ALA A 78 19.16 11.64 -8.75
N LYS A 79 19.36 10.32 -8.85
CA LYS A 79 20.59 9.72 -9.42
C LYS A 79 20.77 10.09 -10.90
N LEU A 80 19.69 10.06 -11.69
CA LEU A 80 19.75 10.41 -13.09
C LEU A 80 20.05 11.90 -13.30
N ASP A 81 19.43 12.79 -12.53
CA ASP A 81 19.68 14.24 -12.58
C ASP A 81 21.13 14.57 -12.20
N GLN A 82 21.66 13.91 -11.17
CA GLN A 82 23.07 14.06 -10.80
C GLN A 82 23.99 13.58 -11.94
N LYS A 83 23.68 12.42 -12.54
CA LYS A 83 24.47 11.90 -13.66
C LYS A 83 24.40 12.82 -14.88
N GLU A 84 23.23 13.38 -15.17
CA GLU A 84 23.05 14.35 -16.26
C GLU A 84 23.90 15.60 -16.04
N LYS A 85 23.90 16.16 -14.82
CA LYS A 85 24.75 17.31 -14.47
C LYS A 85 26.24 16.99 -14.62
N GLN A 86 26.68 15.85 -14.11
CA GLN A 86 28.08 15.42 -14.24
C GLN A 86 28.50 15.29 -15.71
N LEU A 87 27.66 14.67 -16.54
CA LEU A 87 27.93 14.52 -17.97
C LEU A 87 27.92 15.87 -18.69
N LYS A 88 27.02 16.79 -18.34
CA LYS A 88 27.00 18.16 -18.89
C LYS A 88 28.27 18.93 -18.53
N ASP A 89 28.72 18.83 -17.29
CA ASP A 89 29.97 19.46 -16.84
C ASP A 89 31.19 18.85 -17.55
N GLU A 90 31.19 17.53 -17.77
CA GLU A 90 32.24 16.84 -18.52
C GLU A 90 32.26 17.28 -19.98
N ILE A 91 31.10 17.37 -20.64
CA ILE A 91 30.99 17.91 -22.00
C ILE A 91 31.51 19.35 -22.05
N ALA A 92 31.15 20.20 -21.08
CA ALA A 92 31.63 21.58 -21.05
C ALA A 92 33.15 21.64 -20.93
N LYS A 93 33.74 20.84 -20.03
CA LYS A 93 35.20 20.73 -19.89
C LYS A 93 35.87 20.19 -21.15
N LEU A 94 35.29 19.19 -21.80
CA LEU A 94 35.85 18.62 -23.03
C LEU A 94 35.76 19.57 -24.23
N ASN A 95 34.92 20.60 -24.18
CA ASN A 95 34.91 21.69 -25.17
C ASN A 95 35.89 22.83 -24.84
N ASP A 96 36.52 22.81 -23.66
CA ASP A 96 37.49 23.81 -23.24
C ASP A 96 38.92 23.41 -23.67
N GLU A 97 39.55 24.26 -24.47
CA GLU A 97 40.89 24.06 -25.00
C GLU A 97 41.95 23.92 -23.88
N GLU A 98 41.81 24.65 -22.77
CA GLU A 98 42.74 24.58 -21.64
C GLU A 98 42.66 23.22 -20.94
N TYR A 99 41.44 22.67 -20.84
CA TYR A 99 41.21 21.34 -20.26
C TYR A 99 41.77 20.23 -21.17
N ILE A 100 41.59 20.34 -22.49
CA ILE A 100 42.19 19.42 -23.46
C ILE A 100 43.72 19.45 -23.35
N LYS A 101 44.35 20.63 -23.27
CA LYS A 101 45.80 20.76 -23.06
C LYS A 101 46.27 20.11 -21.77
N LYS A 102 45.50 20.21 -20.68
CA LYS A 102 45.79 19.51 -19.41
C LYS A 102 45.77 17.99 -19.58
N ILE A 103 44.79 17.44 -20.31
CA ILE A 103 44.76 16.00 -20.64
C ILE A 103 45.95 15.60 -21.52
N ALA A 104 46.25 16.38 -22.56
CA ALA A 104 47.38 16.14 -23.46
C ALA A 104 48.71 16.10 -22.70
N ARG A 105 48.94 17.04 -21.77
CA ARG A 105 50.13 17.07 -20.90
C ARG A 105 50.16 15.89 -19.92
N ARG A 106 49.03 15.55 -19.28
CA ARG A 106 48.95 14.52 -18.23
C ARG A 106 49.04 13.09 -18.77
N ASP A 107 48.25 12.80 -19.80
CA ASP A 107 48.00 11.43 -20.26
C ASP A 107 48.86 11.07 -21.48
N TYR A 108 49.25 12.06 -22.27
CA TYR A 108 50.01 11.88 -23.51
C TYR A 108 51.40 12.54 -23.49
N PHE A 109 51.78 13.21 -22.40
CA PHE A 109 53.05 13.92 -22.26
C PHE A 109 53.34 14.87 -23.44
N LEU A 110 52.30 15.52 -23.98
CA LEU A 110 52.43 16.52 -25.04
C LEU A 110 52.72 17.89 -24.41
N SER A 111 53.60 18.67 -25.03
CA SER A 111 53.96 20.03 -24.58
C SER A 111 53.98 20.99 -25.76
N GLU A 112 53.68 22.27 -25.50
CA GLU A 112 53.73 23.31 -26.53
C GLU A 112 55.18 23.80 -26.77
N ASN A 113 55.37 24.58 -27.83
CA ASN A 113 56.68 25.13 -28.19
C ASN A 113 57.24 26.00 -27.05
N GLY A 114 58.35 25.57 -26.46
CA GLY A 114 59.01 26.26 -25.34
C GLY A 114 58.75 25.66 -23.96
N GLU A 115 57.91 24.63 -23.85
CA GLU A 115 57.68 23.88 -22.60
C GLU A 115 58.69 22.71 -22.45
N ILE A 116 59.17 22.43 -21.22
CA ILE A 116 60.09 21.33 -20.91
C ILE A 116 59.37 20.26 -20.09
N ILE A 117 59.35 19.01 -20.57
CA ILE A 117 58.69 17.89 -19.88
C ILE A 117 59.66 17.23 -18.89
N PHE A 118 59.27 17.19 -17.61
CA PHE A 118 60.01 16.47 -16.56
C PHE A 118 59.39 15.11 -16.30
N ASN A 119 60.06 14.03 -16.70
CA ASN A 119 59.59 12.67 -16.47
C ASN A 119 60.18 12.11 -15.17
N ILE A 120 59.45 12.26 -14.07
CA ILE A 120 59.89 11.78 -12.76
C ILE A 120 59.65 10.27 -12.71
N LYS A 121 60.71 9.46 -12.82
CA LYS A 121 60.59 8.01 -12.60
C LYS A 121 60.08 7.78 -11.17
N LYS A 122 58.84 7.33 -11.03
CA LYS A 122 58.25 6.94 -9.75
C LYS A 122 58.89 5.61 -9.31
N GLY A 123 60.13 5.66 -8.81
CA GLY A 123 60.92 4.46 -8.60
C GLY A 123 62.14 4.57 -7.69
N ASP A 124 62.78 5.73 -7.53
CA ASP A 124 63.96 5.81 -6.66
C ASP A 124 63.63 6.52 -5.34
N LYS A 125 62.90 5.80 -4.47
CA LYS A 125 63.14 5.99 -3.03
C LYS A 125 64.49 5.36 -2.73
N SER A 126 65.54 6.14 -2.93
CA SER A 126 66.86 5.88 -2.36
C SER A 126 66.68 5.84 -0.84
N SER A 127 66.66 4.62 -0.27
CA SER A 127 67.02 4.44 1.13
C SER A 127 68.41 5.01 1.34
N ASN A 128 68.50 6.02 2.20
CA ASN A 128 69.64 6.20 3.10
C ASN A 128 69.16 6.92 4.36
#